data_AF-A0A6M8W209-F1
#
_entry.id   AF-A0A6M8W209-F1
#
_cell.length_a   1.000
_cell.length_b   1.000
_cell.length_c   1.000
_cell.angle_alpha   90.00
_cell.angle_beta   90.00
_cell.angle_gamma   90.00
#
_symmetry.space_group_name_H-M   'P 1'
#
loop_
_entity.id
_entity.type
_entity.pdbx_description
1 polymer ?
#
loop_
_entity_poly.entity_id
_entity_poly.type
_entity_poly.pdbx_seq_one_letter_code
_entity_poly.pdbx_strand_id
1 'polypeptide(L)'
;MTTFAGTSDQQLAIAEARTRAEQTLRQLQSARDESERRLLESGQPDHLKRVTGRSALENAIAAAQHVIDTLDRQAGIESARPSRSERREVPVVTIDPSVAASRQNRFARVS
;
A
#
# COMPACT_ATOMS: atom_id res chain seq x y z
N MET A 1 11.47 -24.11 -8.27
CA MET A 1 10.63 -23.91 -7.08
C MET A 1 11.49 -23.15 -6.07
N THR A 2 11.53 -21.81 -6.15
CA THR A 2 12.43 -20.94 -5.36
C THR A 2 11.83 -19.53 -5.26
N THR A 3 10.81 -19.34 -4.44
CA THR A 3 10.20 -18.01 -4.21
C THR A 3 9.90 -17.69 -2.74
N PHE A 4 10.40 -18.47 -1.79
CA PHE A 4 10.17 -18.23 -0.36
C PHE A 4 11.27 -17.39 0.35
N ALA A 5 12.47 -17.27 -0.24
CA ALA A 5 13.55 -16.48 0.36
C ALA A 5 13.37 -14.95 0.12
N GLY A 6 12.85 -14.56 -1.05
CA GLY A 6 12.79 -13.14 -1.45
C GLY A 6 11.82 -12.26 -0.64
N THR A 7 10.79 -12.85 -0.02
CA THR A 7 9.82 -12.09 0.79
C THR A 7 10.40 -11.65 2.13
N SER A 8 11.25 -12.47 2.76
CA SER A 8 11.85 -12.15 4.07
C SER A 8 12.91 -11.06 3.95
N ASP A 9 13.76 -11.11 2.92
CA ASP A 9 14.75 -10.07 2.65
C ASP A 9 14.09 -8.72 2.31
N GLN A 10 12.97 -8.77 1.59
CA GLN A 10 12.20 -7.58 1.26
C GLN A 10 11.51 -6.96 2.48
N GLN A 11 10.97 -7.78 3.38
CA GLN A 11 10.40 -7.30 4.65
C GLN A 11 11.46 -6.66 5.55
N LEU A 12 12.65 -7.27 5.63
CA LEU A 12 13.78 -6.71 6.38
C LEU A 12 14.18 -5.34 5.79
N ALA A 13 14.30 -5.24 4.47
CA ALA A 13 14.64 -3.97 3.79
C ALA A 13 13.59 -2.87 4.04
N ILE A 14 12.29 -3.21 4.06
CA ILE A 14 11.21 -2.27 4.38
C ILE A 14 11.30 -1.82 5.85
N ALA A 15 11.57 -2.74 6.78
CA ALA A 15 11.73 -2.41 8.19
C ALA A 15 12.95 -1.51 8.47
N GLU A 16 14.07 -1.77 7.79
CA GLU A 16 15.25 -0.90 7.85
C GLU A 16 14.96 0.49 7.27
N ALA A 17 14.31 0.55 6.11
CA ALA A 17 13.93 1.82 5.48
C ALA A 17 13.00 2.63 6.39
N ARG A 18 12.05 1.98 7.05
CA ARG A 18 11.14 2.59 8.03
C ARG A 18 11.91 3.16 9.21
N THR A 19 12.83 2.38 9.78
CA THR A 19 13.67 2.82 10.91
C THR A 19 14.49 4.06 10.56
N ARG A 20 15.09 4.09 9.37
CA ARG A 20 15.85 5.26 8.87
C ARG A 20 14.94 6.47 8.67
N ALA A 21 13.76 6.28 8.07
CA ALA A 21 12.80 7.36 7.85
C ALA A 21 12.31 7.97 9.18
N GLU A 22 12.05 7.14 10.20
CA GLU A 22 11.71 7.62 11.55
C GLU A 22 12.86 8.38 12.22
N GLN A 23 14.10 7.92 12.05
CA GLN A 23 15.27 8.63 12.55
C GLN A 23 15.41 10.01 11.87
N THR A 24 15.25 10.07 10.56
CA THR A 24 15.26 11.34 9.82
C THR A 24 14.13 12.26 10.28
N LEU A 25 12.93 11.73 10.50
CA LEU A 25 11.79 12.52 11.01
C LEU A 25 12.12 13.16 12.36
N ARG A 26 12.70 12.40 13.31
CA ARG A 26 13.11 12.93 14.62
C ARG A 26 14.16 14.04 14.47
N GLN A 27 15.16 13.85 13.60
CA GLN A 27 16.19 14.86 13.34
C GLN A 27 15.60 16.14 12.75
N LEU A 28 14.67 16.02 11.80
CA LEU A 28 13.99 17.17 11.21
C LEU A 28 13.13 17.93 12.23
N GLN A 29 12.47 17.23 13.15
CA GLN A 29 11.72 17.84 14.24
C GLN A 29 12.65 18.60 15.19
N SER A 30 13.75 17.99 15.63
CA SER A 30 14.72 18.68 16.48
C SER A 30 15.34 19.92 15.80
N ALA A 31 15.69 19.80 14.51
CA ALA A 31 16.20 20.93 13.73
C ALA A 31 15.16 22.05 13.58
N ARG A 32 13.87 21.70 13.44
CA ARG A 32 12.76 22.66 13.41
C ARG A 32 12.66 23.40 14.73
N ASP A 33 12.64 22.70 15.85
CA ASP A 33 12.50 23.31 17.18
C ASP A 33 13.70 24.22 17.48
N GLU A 34 14.91 23.79 17.13
CA GLU A 34 16.11 24.62 17.25
C GLU A 34 16.05 25.87 16.35
N SER A 35 15.62 25.71 15.10
CA SER A 35 15.47 26.85 14.17
C SER A 35 14.41 27.83 14.66
N GLU A 36 13.26 27.35 15.13
CA GLU A 36 12.18 28.20 15.66
C GLU A 36 12.68 28.96 16.89
N ARG A 37 13.43 28.31 17.78
CA ARG A 37 14.06 28.96 18.92
C ARG A 37 15.04 30.06 18.48
N ARG A 38 15.95 29.78 17.56
CA ARG A 38 16.92 30.76 17.04
C ARG A 38 16.24 31.94 16.33
N LEU A 39 15.15 31.70 15.61
CA LEU A 39 14.37 32.75 14.95
C LEU A 39 13.65 33.64 15.96
N LEU A 40 13.09 33.05 17.04
CA LEU A 40 12.51 33.81 18.15
C LEU A 40 13.55 34.66 18.87
N GLU A 41 14.73 34.10 19.15
CA GLU A 41 15.85 34.80 19.80
C GLU A 41 16.41 35.95 18.94
N SER A 42 16.44 35.77 17.62
CA SER A 42 16.92 36.80 16.67
C SER A 42 15.84 37.79 16.22
N GLY A 43 14.58 37.57 16.58
CA GLY A 43 13.44 38.37 16.12
C GLY A 43 13.23 38.33 14.60
N GLN A 44 13.85 37.37 13.90
CA GLN A 44 13.74 37.25 12.45
C GLN A 44 12.55 36.35 12.06
N PRO A 45 11.70 36.80 11.13
CA PRO A 45 10.67 35.95 10.57
C PRO A 45 11.28 34.94 9.60
N ASP A 46 10.76 33.72 9.58
CA ASP A 46 11.06 32.77 8.51
C ASP A 46 10.48 33.28 7.19
N HIS A 47 11.35 33.66 6.26
CA HIS A 47 10.98 34.19 4.95
C HIS A 47 10.16 33.20 4.11
N LEU A 48 10.45 31.91 4.19
CA LEU A 48 9.71 30.86 3.47
C LEU A 48 8.33 30.65 4.08
N LYS A 49 8.25 30.61 5.41
CA LYS A 49 6.97 30.51 6.13
C LYS A 49 6.10 31.73 5.89
N ARG A 50 6.68 32.92 5.77
CA ARG A 50 5.95 34.16 5.46
C ARG A 50 5.29 34.13 4.08
N VAL A 51 5.93 33.50 3.09
CA VAL A 51 5.43 33.49 1.69
C VAL A 51 4.51 32.30 1.44
N THR A 52 4.85 31.13 1.97
CA THR A 52 4.16 29.88 1.65
C THR A 52 3.25 29.37 2.77
N GLY A 53 3.30 30.00 3.95
CA GLY A 53 2.60 29.55 5.16
C GLY A 53 3.30 28.39 5.88
N ARG A 54 4.37 27.81 5.30
CA ARG A 54 5.10 26.67 5.87
C ARG A 54 6.62 26.87 5.76
N SER A 55 7.36 26.42 6.76
CA SER A 55 8.82 26.40 6.69
C SER A 55 9.33 25.27 5.80
N ALA A 56 10.57 25.37 5.31
CA ALA A 56 11.22 24.27 4.60
C ALA A 56 11.28 22.98 5.46
N LEU A 57 11.48 23.13 6.77
CA LEU A 57 11.51 22.01 7.71
C LEU A 57 10.12 21.38 7.90
N GLU A 58 9.06 22.18 7.95
CA GLU A 58 7.68 21.67 7.99
C GLU A 58 7.32 20.89 6.71
N ASN A 59 7.82 21.31 5.55
CA ASN A 59 7.65 20.57 4.29
C ASN A 59 8.46 19.26 4.29
N ALA A 60 9.69 19.28 4.78
CA ALA A 60 10.53 18.09 4.88
C ALA A 60 9.94 17.05 5.86
N ILE A 61 9.40 17.51 7.00
CA ILE A 61 8.69 16.67 7.98
C ILE A 61 7.49 15.98 7.32
N ALA A 62 6.66 16.72 6.59
CA ALA A 62 5.50 16.16 5.91
C ALA A 62 5.89 15.12 4.85
N ALA A 63 6.98 15.37 4.11
CA ALA A 63 7.51 14.41 3.15
C ALA A 63 8.01 13.12 3.84
N ALA A 64 8.75 13.24 4.95
CA ALA A 64 9.22 12.09 5.72
C ALA A 64 8.06 11.25 6.29
N GLN A 65 6.99 11.90 6.77
CA GLN A 65 5.76 11.22 7.21
C GLN A 65 5.09 10.45 6.07
N HIS A 66 5.01 11.04 4.87
CA HIS A 66 4.45 10.36 3.70
C HIS A 66 5.28 9.12 3.30
N VAL A 67 6.61 9.19 3.42
CA VAL A 67 7.49 8.04 3.18
C VAL A 67 7.21 6.91 4.16
N ILE A 68 7.09 7.23 5.46
CA ILE A 68 6.76 6.24 6.49
C ILE A 68 5.40 5.58 6.20
N ASP A 69 4.37 6.38 5.90
CA ASP A 69 3.04 5.87 5.54
C ASP A 69 3.07 4.95 4.31
N THR A 70 3.89 5.29 3.30
CA THR A 70 4.05 4.46 2.11
C THR A 70 4.71 3.12 2.44
N LEU A 71 5.75 3.14 3.29
CA LEU A 71 6.45 1.94 3.74
C LEU A 71 5.54 1.06 4.61
N ASP A 72 4.74 1.66 5.48
CA ASP A 72 3.77 0.97 6.33
C ASP A 72 2.68 0.30 5.48
N ARG A 73 2.19 0.98 4.43
CA ARG A 73 1.28 0.39 3.45
C ARG A 73 1.93 -0.77 2.70
N GLN A 74 3.20 -0.67 2.30
CA GLN A 74 3.89 -1.77 1.61
C GLN A 74 4.08 -2.99 2.53
N ALA A 75 4.41 -2.78 3.81
CA ALA A 75 4.48 -3.84 4.81
C ALA A 75 3.12 -4.49 5.08
N GLY A 76 2.05 -3.69 5.15
CA GLY A 76 0.68 -4.16 5.37
C GLY A 76 0.04 -4.85 4.16
N ILE A 77 0.31 -4.37 2.94
CA ILE A 77 -0.25 -4.94 1.69
C ILE A 77 0.34 -6.32 1.39
N GLU A 78 1.62 -6.57 1.68
CA GLU A 78 2.22 -7.90 1.49
C GLU A 78 1.68 -8.90 2.52
N SER A 79 1.45 -8.46 3.76
CA SER A 79 0.83 -9.28 4.82
C SER A 79 -0.62 -9.68 4.50
N ALA A 80 -1.28 -8.95 3.59
CA ALA A 80 -2.68 -9.15 3.21
C ALA A 80 -2.87 -9.83 1.85
N ARG A 81 -1.83 -10.46 1.26
CA ARG A 81 -2.03 -11.41 0.15
C ARG A 81 -2.30 -12.80 0.72
N PRO A 82 -3.57 -13.22 0.91
CA PRO A 82 -3.85 -14.64 1.06
C PRO A 82 -3.41 -15.32 -0.23
N SER A 83 -2.64 -16.39 -0.08
CA SER A 83 -2.28 -17.35 -1.10
C SER A 83 -3.40 -17.51 -2.12
N ARG A 84 -3.19 -17.04 -3.35
CA ARG A 84 -4.01 -17.33 -4.53
C ARG A 84 -3.78 -18.78 -4.96
N SER A 85 -4.00 -19.69 -4.02
CA SER A 85 -3.81 -21.14 -4.12
C SER A 85 -5.01 -21.90 -3.55
N GLU A 86 -6.15 -21.25 -3.31
CA GLU A 86 -7.42 -21.96 -3.42
C GLU A 86 -7.74 -22.05 -4.91
N ARG A 87 -7.24 -23.12 -5.52
CA ARG A 87 -7.89 -23.71 -6.68
C ARG A 87 -9.36 -23.88 -6.29
N ARG A 88 -10.22 -22.98 -6.77
CA ARG A 88 -11.62 -23.32 -6.98
C ARG A 88 -11.59 -24.55 -7.87
N GLU A 89 -11.74 -25.72 -7.27
CA GLU A 89 -12.28 -26.87 -7.96
C GLU A 89 -13.63 -26.39 -8.51
N VAL A 90 -13.63 -26.02 -9.79
CA VAL A 90 -14.86 -25.92 -10.55
C VAL A 90 -15.42 -27.34 -10.53
N PRO A 91 -16.60 -27.59 -9.92
CA PRO A 91 -17.24 -28.87 -10.11
C PRO A 91 -17.51 -28.96 -11.61
N VAL A 92 -16.80 -29.85 -12.29
CA VAL A 92 -17.14 -30.22 -13.65
C VAL A 92 -18.53 -30.84 -13.53
N VAL A 93 -19.56 -30.09 -13.93
CA VAL A 93 -20.89 -30.66 -14.09
C VAL A 93 -20.75 -31.61 -15.26
N THR A 94 -20.60 -32.89 -14.95
CA THR A 94 -20.76 -33.96 -15.93
C THR A 94 -22.21 -33.88 -16.40
N ILE A 95 -22.43 -33.21 -17.52
CA ILE A 95 -23.72 -33.25 -18.21
C ILE A 95 -23.81 -34.65 -18.79
N ASP A 96 -24.63 -35.48 -18.17
CA ASP A 96 -24.99 -36.80 -18.64
C ASP A 96 -25.59 -36.66 -20.07
N PRO A 97 -24.98 -37.25 -21.12
CA PRO A 97 -25.48 -37.12 -22.49
C PRO A 97 -26.84 -37.83 -22.73
N SER A 98 -27.40 -38.47 -21.71
CA SER A 98 -28.66 -39.23 -21.80
C SER A 98 -29.94 -38.36 -21.79
N VAL A 99 -29.86 -37.05 -21.50
CA VAL A 99 -31.05 -36.17 -21.36
C VAL A 99 -31.41 -35.41 -22.66
N ALA A 100 -30.64 -35.58 -23.74
CA ALA A 100 -30.89 -34.86 -25.01
C ALA A 100 -31.95 -35.49 -25.92
N ALA A 101 -32.53 -36.66 -25.58
CA ALA A 101 -33.35 -37.45 -26.49
C ALA A 101 -34.87 -37.44 -26.22
N SER A 102 -35.44 -36.42 -25.59
CA SER A 102 -36.90 -36.38 -25.37
C SER A 102 -37.46 -34.96 -25.34
N ARG A 103 -37.71 -34.39 -26.53
CA ARG A 103 -38.75 -33.36 -26.83
C ARG A 103 -38.69 -32.91 -28.29
N GLN A 104 -39.00 -33.82 -29.20
CA GLN A 104 -39.27 -33.48 -30.61
C GLN A 104 -40.37 -34.40 -31.15
N ASN A 105 -41.55 -34.34 -30.55
CA ASN A 105 -42.74 -34.93 -31.17
C ASN A 105 -44.03 -34.27 -30.68
N ARG A 106 -44.27 -33.00 -31.05
CA ARG A 106 -45.62 -32.41 -30.92
C ARG A 106 -45.85 -31.17 -31.79
N PHE A 107 -45.54 -31.22 -33.08
CA PHE A 107 -46.14 -30.31 -34.05
C PHE A 107 -46.35 -31.03 -35.38
N ALA A 108 -47.39 -31.87 -35.43
CA ALA A 108 -47.95 -32.36 -36.67
C ALA A 108 -49.47 -32.20 -36.63
N ARG A 109 -49.97 -31.41 -37.59
CA ARG A 109 -51.35 -31.32 -38.10
C ARG A 109 -52.45 -30.77 -37.19
N VAL A 110 -52.85 -29.53 -37.48
CA VAL A 110 -54.26 -29.20 -37.74
C VAL A 110 -54.30 -28.33 -39.00
N SER A 111 -54.87 -28.87 -40.06
CA SER A 111 -55.58 -28.16 -41.12
C SER A 111 -56.97 -28.80 -41.20
#